data_AF-A0A2H2ZKC9-F1
#
_entry.id   AF-A0A2H2ZKC9-F1
#
_cell.length_a   1.000
_cell.length_b   1.000
_cell.length_c   1.000
_cell.angle_alpha   90.00
_cell.angle_beta   90.00
_cell.angle_gamma   90.00
#
_symmetry.space_group_name_H-M   'P 1'
#
loop_
_entity.id
_entity.type
_entity.pdbx_description
1 polymer ?
#
loop_
_entity_poly.entity_id
_entity_poly.type
_entity_poly.pdbx_seq_one_letter_code
_entity_poly.pdbx_strand_id
1 'polypeptide(L)'
;MPNPEDYAVGWICAISTEYVAAQSLLDEKHGTPSSVARHDNNDYTLGRIGEHNVVIAVLPDGEYGIASAASVARDMLHSFPNVRVGLMVGIGGGAPSPSHDIRLGDVVVSAPRDGMGGVFQYDFGKTIQNQSFQATGFLNQPPMVLRTAMAGLRSRYESEGHQLDATIRDALDRRPRLQKKYSRPDQTNDRLYQSNIVHPIDSTDTCNIVCGDEVNKLVSRRARKEDEDNPAIHYGLIASANQLMKDAVMRDTLAAEMGVLCFEMEAAGLMNQFPCLVIRGICDYADSHKNKEWQGYAAMTAAAYARDLLCRIPPNKVEAEQKIKDALSQVVSNIDYLKSERDRKEDLEILEWITPMNYGPQHSDFFNRRQPGTGQWLLESAEYKSWLSERNKTLFCPGIPAAGKTILSSIVVEDLRNRTANDAETGLAYIYCNFKRQHEQGIEDLIASLVKQLSRKRPRLPDFIRKLHGKHTQEETRPSLDDLVEALGSVATMYSKIVVVIDALDECTASDRARSRLLSHVVNLRTATAVNLFATSRHIPDIEREFKGSLKREVLAHEEDMHRYLVAHMKYLPDFLTEQNGLKEDIKREIVHAAQGIGEFHPREAQDSNV
;
A
#
# COMPACT_ATOMS: atom_id res chain seq x y z
N MET A 1 -5.09 15.83 -35.64
CA MET A 1 -4.01 15.03 -35.01
C MET A 1 -4.67 14.02 -34.11
N PRO A 2 -4.19 12.76 -34.05
CA PRO A 2 -4.83 11.73 -33.24
C PRO A 2 -4.74 12.07 -31.75
N ASN A 3 -5.85 11.95 -31.04
CA ASN A 3 -5.91 12.16 -29.59
C ASN A 3 -5.54 10.85 -28.87
N PRO A 4 -4.54 10.82 -27.98
CA PRO A 4 -4.15 9.61 -27.27
C PRO A 4 -5.26 8.96 -26.44
N GLU A 5 -6.27 9.73 -26.00
CA GLU A 5 -7.45 9.20 -25.29
C GLU A 5 -8.35 8.33 -26.20
N ASP A 6 -8.19 8.38 -27.52
CA ASP A 6 -9.05 7.61 -28.42
C ASP A 6 -8.59 6.16 -28.59
N TYR A 7 -7.42 5.78 -28.05
CA TYR A 7 -6.79 4.46 -28.24
C TYR A 7 -7.01 3.56 -27.04
N ALA A 8 -7.86 2.54 -27.20
CA ALA A 8 -8.22 1.61 -26.13
C ALA A 8 -7.44 0.28 -26.17
N VAL A 9 -6.79 -0.02 -27.30
CA VAL A 9 -6.04 -1.26 -27.53
C VAL A 9 -4.56 -0.94 -27.70
N GLY A 10 -3.72 -1.52 -26.85
CA GLY A 10 -2.26 -1.48 -27.02
C GLY A 10 -1.75 -2.77 -27.64
N TRP A 11 -0.85 -2.68 -28.62
CA TRP A 11 -0.25 -3.82 -29.31
C TRP A 11 1.27 -3.67 -29.25
N ILE A 12 1.96 -4.66 -28.67
CA ILE A 12 3.42 -4.65 -28.56
C ILE A 12 4.01 -5.74 -29.47
N CYS A 13 5.04 -5.35 -30.22
CA CYS A 13 5.86 -6.23 -31.05
C CYS A 13 7.30 -6.24 -30.50
N ALA A 14 7.95 -7.40 -30.48
CA ALA A 14 9.33 -7.55 -30.04
C ALA A 14 10.34 -7.09 -31.11
N ILE A 15 10.06 -7.35 -32.39
CA ILE A 15 11.01 -7.05 -33.47
C ILE A 15 10.37 -6.35 -34.67
N SER A 16 11.21 -5.72 -35.50
CA SER A 16 10.78 -5.00 -36.71
C SER A 16 9.97 -5.85 -37.68
N THR A 17 10.26 -7.15 -37.79
CA THR A 17 9.49 -8.08 -38.64
C THR A 17 8.02 -8.16 -38.19
N GLU A 18 7.79 -8.27 -36.88
CA GLU A 18 6.45 -8.33 -36.29
C GLU A 18 5.76 -6.98 -36.37
N TYR A 19 6.49 -5.89 -36.15
CA TYR A 19 5.96 -4.53 -36.26
C TYR A 19 5.48 -4.21 -37.68
N VAL A 20 6.21 -4.64 -38.71
CA VAL A 20 5.79 -4.49 -40.11
C VAL A 20 4.53 -5.31 -40.41
N ALA A 21 4.41 -6.52 -39.88
CA ALA A 21 3.22 -7.36 -40.04
C ALA A 21 2.00 -6.74 -39.33
N ALA A 22 2.16 -6.25 -38.10
CA ALA A 22 1.09 -5.56 -37.38
C ALA A 22 0.59 -4.32 -38.13
N GLN A 23 1.51 -3.48 -38.63
CA GLN A 23 1.17 -2.32 -39.44
C GLN A 23 0.56 -2.66 -40.80
N SER A 24 0.76 -3.88 -41.32
CA SER A 24 0.20 -4.30 -42.60
C SER A 24 -1.27 -4.65 -42.55
N LEU A 25 -1.76 -5.00 -41.36
CA LEU A 25 -3.14 -5.42 -41.16
C LEU A 25 -4.05 -4.37 -40.52
N LEU A 26 -3.55 -3.15 -40.34
CA LEU A 26 -4.39 -1.99 -40.04
C LEU A 26 -5.36 -1.74 -41.21
N ASP A 27 -6.65 -1.60 -40.91
CA ASP A 27 -7.64 -1.17 -41.90
C ASP A 27 -7.40 0.30 -42.29
N GLU A 28 -6.91 1.10 -41.34
CA GLU A 28 -6.55 2.50 -41.52
C GLU A 28 -5.32 2.87 -40.67
N LYS A 29 -4.37 3.61 -41.25
CA LYS A 29 -3.22 4.18 -40.53
C LYS A 29 -3.51 5.64 -40.21
N HIS A 30 -3.45 6.00 -38.94
CA HIS A 30 -3.61 7.38 -38.47
C HIS A 30 -2.28 8.15 -38.56
N GLY A 31 -2.34 9.47 -38.34
CA GLY A 31 -1.14 10.31 -38.26
C GLY A 31 -0.23 9.93 -37.09
N THR A 32 1.02 10.42 -37.09
CA THR A 32 1.92 10.23 -35.95
C THR A 32 1.45 11.04 -34.73
N PRO A 33 1.76 10.58 -33.50
CA PRO A 33 1.52 11.37 -32.30
C PRO A 33 2.25 12.73 -32.38
N SER A 34 1.58 13.82 -32.03
CA SER A 34 2.21 15.15 -31.98
C SER A 34 3.13 15.34 -30.77
N SER A 35 2.90 14.56 -29.71
CA SER A 35 3.68 14.55 -28.48
C SER A 35 3.45 13.23 -27.74
N VAL A 36 4.47 12.77 -27.03
CA VAL A 36 4.43 11.63 -26.10
C VAL A 36 4.80 12.11 -24.70
N ALA A 37 4.62 11.25 -23.69
CA ALA A 37 5.03 11.55 -22.32
C ALA A 37 6.54 11.84 -22.21
N ARG A 38 6.93 12.61 -21.19
CA ARG A 38 8.35 12.87 -20.93
C ARG A 38 9.07 11.54 -20.65
N HIS A 39 10.18 11.31 -21.35
CA HIS A 39 10.99 10.09 -21.28
C HIS A 39 10.36 8.82 -21.87
N ASP A 40 9.27 8.95 -22.64
CA ASP A 40 8.82 7.86 -23.50
C ASP A 40 9.80 7.72 -24.68
N ASN A 41 10.40 6.54 -24.82
CA ASN A 41 11.38 6.23 -25.87
C ASN A 41 10.81 5.38 -27.01
N ASN A 42 9.51 5.09 -26.99
CA ASN A 42 8.88 4.22 -27.98
C ASN A 42 8.67 4.91 -29.33
N ASP A 43 8.78 4.14 -30.40
CA ASP A 43 8.16 4.48 -31.68
C ASP A 43 6.74 3.91 -31.74
N TYR A 44 5.79 4.72 -32.21
CA TYR A 44 4.39 4.32 -32.30
C TYR A 44 3.85 4.41 -33.71
N THR A 45 3.09 3.38 -34.10
CA THR A 45 2.14 3.47 -35.20
C THR A 45 0.73 3.44 -34.64
N LEU A 46 -0.06 4.44 -35.06
CA LEU A 46 -1.46 4.56 -34.70
C LEU A 46 -2.34 4.13 -35.87
N GLY A 47 -3.44 3.45 -35.59
CA GLY A 47 -4.39 3.06 -36.63
C GLY A 47 -5.67 2.47 -36.08
N ARG A 48 -6.43 1.85 -36.98
CA ARG A 48 -7.71 1.21 -36.69
C ARG A 48 -7.76 -0.22 -37.23
N ILE A 49 -8.34 -1.11 -36.43
CA ILE A 49 -8.71 -2.48 -36.81
C ILE A 49 -10.17 -2.70 -36.43
N GLY A 50 -11.01 -2.99 -37.42
CA GLY A 50 -12.46 -3.01 -37.26
C GLY A 50 -12.95 -1.67 -36.71
N GLU A 51 -13.57 -1.72 -35.54
CA GLU A 51 -14.08 -0.54 -34.82
C GLU A 51 -13.16 -0.07 -33.68
N HIS A 52 -11.96 -0.64 -33.55
CA HIS A 52 -11.02 -0.33 -32.47
C HIS A 52 -9.85 0.50 -32.96
N ASN A 53 -9.56 1.59 -32.24
CA ASN A 53 -8.31 2.32 -32.40
C ASN A 53 -7.19 1.61 -31.63
N VAL A 54 -6.09 1.34 -32.34
CA VAL A 54 -4.95 0.55 -31.86
C VAL A 54 -3.70 1.41 -31.87
N VAL A 55 -2.96 1.40 -30.75
CA VAL A 55 -1.59 1.91 -30.67
C VAL A 55 -0.62 0.74 -30.71
N ILE A 56 0.27 0.74 -31.69
CA ILE A 56 1.26 -0.32 -31.90
C ILE A 56 2.64 0.25 -31.54
N ALA A 57 3.39 -0.44 -30.68
CA ALA A 57 4.78 -0.14 -30.37
C ALA A 57 5.69 -1.31 -30.71
N VAL A 58 6.98 -1.01 -30.89
CA VAL A 58 8.04 -1.99 -31.09
C VAL A 58 9.15 -1.76 -30.07
N LEU A 59 9.80 -2.83 -29.63
CA LEU A 59 10.98 -2.73 -28.78
C LEU A 59 12.15 -2.03 -29.52
N PRO A 60 13.07 -1.36 -28.79
CA PRO A 60 14.25 -0.75 -29.37
C PRO A 60 15.09 -1.76 -30.18
N ASP A 61 15.71 -1.28 -31.26
CA ASP A 61 16.54 -2.14 -32.10
C ASP A 61 17.74 -2.72 -31.31
N GLY A 62 17.96 -4.03 -31.44
CA GLY A 62 18.97 -4.76 -30.67
C GLY A 62 18.58 -5.12 -29.23
N GLU A 63 17.40 -4.68 -28.76
CA GLU A 63 16.84 -5.09 -27.48
C GLU A 63 15.69 -6.09 -27.67
N TYR A 64 15.64 -7.09 -26.81
CA TYR A 64 14.53 -8.03 -26.70
C TYR A 64 14.49 -8.58 -25.28
N GLY A 65 13.44 -9.33 -24.96
CA GLY A 65 13.26 -9.90 -23.64
C GLY A 65 12.31 -9.13 -22.73
N ILE A 66 12.06 -9.74 -21.58
CA ILE A 66 11.09 -9.35 -20.55
C ILE A 66 11.24 -7.89 -20.11
N ALA A 67 12.47 -7.42 -19.84
CA ALA A 67 12.71 -6.08 -19.30
C ALA A 67 12.41 -4.97 -20.30
N SER A 68 12.81 -5.16 -21.57
CA SER A 68 12.56 -4.19 -22.64
C SER A 68 11.06 -4.12 -22.95
N ALA A 69 10.38 -5.27 -23.02
CA ALA A 69 8.93 -5.32 -23.20
C ALA A 69 8.16 -4.59 -22.08
N ALA A 70 8.55 -4.78 -20.82
CA ALA A 70 7.95 -4.06 -19.69
C ALA A 70 8.17 -2.54 -19.78
N SER A 71 9.35 -2.10 -20.23
CA SER A 71 9.65 -0.68 -20.43
C SER A 71 8.76 -0.06 -21.51
N VAL A 72 8.63 -0.73 -22.66
CA VAL A 72 7.76 -0.29 -23.77
C VAL A 72 6.31 -0.19 -23.32
N ALA A 73 5.80 -1.20 -22.61
CA ALA A 73 4.45 -1.20 -22.09
C ALA A 73 4.19 -0.05 -21.12
N ARG A 74 5.10 0.19 -20.17
CA ARG A 74 5.00 1.30 -19.22
C ARG A 74 4.92 2.66 -19.95
N ASP A 75 5.82 2.88 -20.90
CA ASP A 75 5.89 4.15 -21.62
C ASP A 75 4.63 4.35 -22.50
N MET A 76 4.11 3.28 -23.11
CA MET A 76 2.81 3.28 -23.81
C MET A 76 1.67 3.70 -22.90
N LEU A 77 1.56 3.14 -21.69
CA LEU A 77 0.50 3.50 -20.75
C LEU A 77 0.60 4.96 -20.24
N HIS A 78 1.79 5.55 -20.27
CA HIS A 78 1.97 6.96 -19.95
C HIS A 78 1.51 7.88 -21.07
N SER A 79 1.80 7.53 -22.32
CA SER A 79 1.44 8.32 -23.50
C SER A 79 0.01 8.10 -23.98
N PHE A 80 -0.55 6.91 -23.76
CA PHE A 80 -1.89 6.49 -24.16
C PHE A 80 -2.69 6.01 -22.94
N PRO A 81 -3.17 6.93 -22.10
CA PRO A 81 -3.81 6.60 -20.83
C PRO A 81 -5.17 5.87 -20.98
N ASN A 82 -5.82 5.90 -22.15
CA ASN A 82 -7.06 5.16 -22.38
C ASN A 82 -6.86 3.69 -22.79
N VAL A 83 -5.62 3.18 -22.86
CA VAL A 83 -5.38 1.76 -23.14
C VAL A 83 -5.96 0.89 -22.02
N ARG A 84 -6.85 -0.03 -22.40
CA ARG A 84 -7.64 -0.91 -21.52
C ARG A 84 -7.32 -2.38 -21.70
N VAL A 85 -6.93 -2.77 -22.91
CA VAL A 85 -6.51 -4.14 -23.21
C VAL A 85 -5.20 -4.14 -24.01
N GLY A 86 -4.35 -5.12 -23.72
CA GLY A 86 -3.09 -5.32 -24.42
C GLY A 86 -3.11 -6.53 -25.34
N LEU A 87 -2.26 -6.51 -26.36
CA LEU A 87 -1.87 -7.65 -27.17
C LEU A 87 -0.34 -7.70 -27.26
N MET A 88 0.23 -8.90 -27.09
CA MET A 88 1.62 -9.18 -27.45
C MET A 88 1.60 -10.11 -28.65
N VAL A 89 1.89 -9.57 -29.84
CA VAL A 89 1.76 -10.32 -31.09
C VAL A 89 3.10 -10.38 -31.78
N GLY A 90 3.51 -11.58 -32.13
CA GLY A 90 4.81 -11.78 -32.76
C GLY A 90 5.04 -13.20 -33.21
N ILE A 91 6.30 -13.57 -33.33
CA ILE A 91 6.75 -14.91 -33.68
C ILE A 91 7.19 -15.67 -32.43
N GLY A 92 7.18 -17.00 -32.52
CA GLY A 92 7.68 -17.89 -31.49
C GLY A 92 8.16 -19.22 -32.06
N GLY A 93 8.81 -20.02 -31.22
CA GLY A 93 9.20 -21.38 -31.54
C GLY A 93 8.11 -22.37 -31.11
N GLY A 94 7.66 -23.24 -32.00
CA GLY A 94 6.62 -24.21 -31.74
C GLY A 94 7.14 -25.43 -30.98
N ALA A 95 6.26 -26.07 -30.21
CA ALA A 95 6.54 -27.32 -29.51
C ALA A 95 5.58 -28.43 -29.99
N PRO A 96 5.87 -29.09 -31.13
CA PRO A 96 5.02 -30.14 -31.66
C PRO A 96 4.96 -31.33 -30.71
N SER A 97 3.79 -31.94 -30.58
CA SER A 97 3.58 -33.14 -29.77
C SER A 97 2.57 -34.08 -30.44
N PRO A 98 2.40 -35.32 -29.95
CA PRO A 98 1.39 -36.22 -30.49
C PRO A 98 -0.05 -35.67 -30.41
N SER A 99 -0.34 -34.79 -29.44
CA SER A 99 -1.65 -34.15 -29.28
C SER A 99 -1.78 -32.82 -30.04
N HIS A 100 -0.65 -32.20 -30.42
CA HIS A 100 -0.62 -30.92 -31.11
C HIS A 100 0.38 -30.95 -32.28
N ASP A 101 -0.15 -31.14 -33.50
CA ASP A 101 0.63 -31.08 -34.75
C ASP A 101 0.90 -29.62 -35.15
N ILE A 102 1.75 -28.95 -34.37
CA ILE A 102 2.19 -27.58 -34.59
C ILE A 102 3.15 -27.54 -35.78
N ARG A 103 2.88 -26.64 -36.72
CA ARG A 103 3.67 -26.45 -37.95
C ARG A 103 4.12 -25.02 -38.14
N LEU A 104 5.13 -24.81 -38.98
CA LEU A 104 5.56 -23.46 -39.32
C LEU A 104 4.43 -22.69 -40.01
N GLY A 105 4.22 -21.44 -39.60
CA GLY A 105 3.10 -20.59 -40.02
C GLY A 105 1.82 -20.76 -39.17
N ASP A 106 1.69 -21.81 -38.36
CA ASP A 106 0.60 -21.93 -37.39
C ASP A 106 0.62 -20.78 -36.38
N VAL A 107 -0.50 -20.59 -35.68
CA VAL A 107 -0.63 -19.62 -34.61
C VAL A 107 -0.88 -20.33 -33.29
N VAL A 108 -0.12 -19.96 -32.25
CA VAL A 108 -0.37 -20.35 -30.86
C VAL A 108 -0.88 -19.13 -30.10
N VAL A 109 -2.01 -19.28 -29.43
CA VAL A 109 -2.66 -18.24 -28.63
C VAL A 109 -2.62 -18.66 -27.16
N SER A 110 -2.16 -17.76 -26.28
CA SER A 110 -2.09 -18.05 -24.85
C SER A 110 -3.49 -18.25 -24.26
N ALA A 111 -3.73 -19.42 -23.68
CA ALA A 111 -5.02 -19.79 -23.12
C ALA A 111 -4.85 -20.33 -21.69
N PRO A 112 -5.55 -19.77 -20.68
CA PRO A 112 -5.49 -20.28 -19.32
C PRO A 112 -6.02 -21.71 -19.22
N ARG A 113 -5.25 -22.61 -18.63
CA ARG A 113 -5.59 -24.02 -18.37
C ARG A 113 -4.84 -24.53 -17.15
N ASP A 114 -5.40 -25.52 -16.46
CA ASP A 114 -4.71 -26.30 -15.41
C ASP A 114 -4.03 -25.45 -14.32
N GLY A 115 -4.68 -24.34 -13.92
CA GLY A 115 -4.17 -23.41 -12.90
C GLY A 115 -3.17 -22.36 -13.41
N MET A 116 -2.80 -22.40 -14.69
CA MET A 116 -1.88 -21.46 -15.33
C MET A 116 -2.63 -20.34 -16.07
N GLY A 117 -2.08 -19.13 -16.06
CA GLY A 117 -2.63 -17.95 -16.72
C GLY A 117 -2.54 -17.95 -18.26
N GLY A 118 -1.98 -19.00 -18.87
CA GLY A 118 -1.74 -19.11 -20.31
C GLY A 118 -0.32 -18.74 -20.73
N VAL A 119 0.46 -18.12 -19.84
CA VAL A 119 1.91 -17.91 -19.98
C VAL A 119 2.63 -18.48 -18.76
N PHE A 120 3.77 -19.10 -18.99
CA PHE A 120 4.63 -19.69 -17.96
C PHE A 120 6.06 -19.18 -18.10
N GLN A 121 6.62 -18.59 -17.04
CA GLN A 121 8.03 -18.20 -17.05
C GLN A 121 8.91 -19.35 -16.57
N TYR A 122 9.59 -20.03 -17.49
CA TYR A 122 10.31 -21.27 -17.18
C TYR A 122 11.74 -21.07 -16.65
N ASP A 123 12.24 -19.83 -16.64
CA ASP A 123 13.56 -19.47 -16.11
C ASP A 123 13.50 -18.71 -14.77
N PHE A 124 12.30 -18.50 -14.21
CA PHE A 124 12.09 -17.76 -12.95
C PHE A 124 11.60 -18.62 -11.78
N GLY A 125 12.52 -18.92 -10.87
CA GLY A 125 12.28 -19.92 -9.83
C GLY A 125 13.54 -20.27 -9.05
N LYS A 126 13.48 -21.40 -8.36
CA LYS A 126 14.57 -21.93 -7.55
C LYS A 126 15.18 -23.16 -8.22
N THR A 127 16.50 -23.14 -8.36
CA THR A 127 17.29 -24.33 -8.66
C THR A 127 17.81 -24.89 -7.35
N ILE A 128 17.45 -26.14 -7.03
CA ILE A 128 17.88 -26.83 -5.81
C ILE A 128 18.73 -28.04 -6.23
N GLN A 129 19.83 -28.28 -5.51
CA GLN A 129 20.74 -29.38 -5.81
C GLN A 129 19.98 -30.71 -5.89
N ASN A 130 20.16 -31.42 -7.01
CA ASN A 130 19.52 -32.71 -7.32
C ASN A 130 17.98 -32.69 -7.36
N GLN A 131 17.36 -31.54 -7.65
CA GLN A 131 15.91 -31.42 -7.85
C GLN A 131 15.59 -30.76 -9.19
N SER A 132 14.37 -30.98 -9.68
CA SER A 132 13.84 -30.22 -10.82
C SER A 132 13.70 -28.74 -10.47
N PHE A 133 13.73 -27.90 -11.50
CA PHE A 133 13.50 -26.47 -11.36
C PHE A 133 12.13 -26.21 -10.72
N GLN A 134 12.10 -25.41 -9.66
CA GLN A 134 10.87 -25.04 -8.98
C GLN A 134 10.45 -23.64 -9.41
N ALA A 135 9.46 -23.56 -10.28
CA ALA A 135 8.85 -22.28 -10.63
C ALA A 135 8.22 -21.64 -9.38
N THR A 136 8.54 -20.38 -9.12
CA THR A 136 8.01 -19.63 -7.96
C THR A 136 7.17 -18.41 -8.35
N GLY A 137 7.12 -18.08 -9.64
CA GLY A 137 6.35 -16.96 -10.17
C GLY A 137 4.93 -17.37 -10.56
N PHE A 138 3.99 -16.43 -10.42
CA PHE A 138 2.67 -16.52 -11.02
C PHE A 138 2.50 -15.38 -12.04
N LEU A 139 2.00 -15.73 -13.23
CA LEU A 139 1.66 -14.78 -14.28
C LEU A 139 0.13 -14.74 -14.43
N ASN A 140 -0.42 -13.53 -14.43
CA ASN A 140 -1.84 -13.31 -14.60
C ASN A 140 -2.37 -13.87 -15.91
N GLN A 141 -3.69 -14.08 -15.96
CA GLN A 141 -4.40 -14.45 -17.17
C GLN A 141 -4.81 -13.22 -18.01
N PRO A 142 -5.01 -13.37 -19.34
CA PRO A 142 -5.54 -12.31 -20.18
C PRO A 142 -6.91 -11.80 -19.69
N PRO A 143 -7.25 -10.51 -19.95
CA PRO A 143 -8.56 -9.93 -19.66
C PRO A 143 -9.73 -10.78 -20.13
N MET A 144 -10.84 -10.75 -19.39
CA MET A 144 -12.02 -11.56 -19.69
C MET A 144 -12.58 -11.26 -21.08
N VAL A 145 -12.59 -10.00 -21.51
CA VAL A 145 -13.04 -9.61 -22.86
C VAL A 145 -12.24 -10.33 -23.96
N LEU A 146 -10.92 -10.42 -23.83
CA LEU A 146 -10.06 -11.10 -24.81
C LEU A 146 -10.28 -12.62 -24.80
N ARG A 147 -10.41 -13.22 -23.61
CA ARG A 147 -10.67 -14.68 -23.48
C ARG A 147 -12.04 -15.07 -24.03
N THR A 148 -13.04 -14.22 -23.84
CA THR A 148 -14.41 -14.44 -24.36
C THR A 148 -14.41 -14.33 -25.89
N ALA A 149 -13.72 -13.32 -26.43
CA ALA A 149 -13.57 -13.16 -27.87
C ALA A 149 -12.80 -14.32 -28.51
N MET A 150 -11.73 -14.78 -27.87
CA MET A 150 -10.96 -15.95 -28.27
C MET A 150 -11.83 -17.21 -28.34
N ALA A 151 -12.65 -17.47 -27.31
CA ALA A 151 -13.58 -18.60 -27.32
C ALA A 151 -14.59 -18.50 -28.46
N GLY A 152 -15.18 -17.31 -28.66
CA GLY A 152 -16.13 -17.07 -29.74
C GLY A 152 -15.51 -17.13 -31.14
N LEU A 153 -14.24 -16.76 -31.30
CA LEU A 153 -13.51 -16.87 -32.56
C LEU A 153 -13.14 -18.32 -32.85
N ARG A 154 -12.70 -19.06 -31.84
CA ARG A 154 -12.43 -20.51 -31.93
C ARG A 154 -13.65 -21.28 -32.43
N SER A 155 -14.83 -21.01 -31.87
CA SER A 155 -16.07 -21.67 -32.33
C SER A 155 -16.43 -21.31 -33.78
N ARG A 156 -16.13 -20.09 -34.23
CA ARG A 156 -16.33 -19.70 -35.63
C ARG A 156 -15.39 -20.47 -36.55
N TYR A 157 -14.10 -20.52 -36.21
CA TYR A 157 -13.13 -21.25 -37.03
C TYR A 157 -13.44 -22.74 -37.10
N GLU A 158 -13.87 -23.34 -36.00
CA GLU A 158 -14.30 -24.75 -35.98
C GLU A 158 -15.52 -25.04 -36.86
N SER A 159 -16.43 -24.06 -37.03
CA SER A 159 -17.68 -24.26 -37.79
C SER A 159 -17.61 -23.80 -39.24
N GLU A 160 -16.87 -22.72 -39.52
CA GLU A 160 -16.86 -22.02 -40.80
C GLU A 160 -15.46 -21.96 -41.44
N GLY A 161 -14.41 -22.37 -40.72
CA GLY A 161 -13.02 -22.12 -41.08
C GLY A 161 -12.59 -20.67 -40.83
N HIS A 162 -11.37 -20.34 -41.20
CA HIS A 162 -10.81 -18.99 -41.11
C HIS A 162 -10.37 -18.44 -42.47
N GLN A 163 -10.17 -17.12 -42.56
CA GLN A 163 -9.73 -16.44 -43.79
C GLN A 163 -8.32 -15.84 -43.70
N LEU A 164 -7.47 -16.33 -42.80
CA LEU A 164 -6.13 -15.78 -42.56
C LEU A 164 -5.30 -15.66 -43.85
N ASP A 165 -5.27 -16.70 -44.69
CA ASP A 165 -4.55 -16.69 -45.97
C ASP A 165 -5.05 -15.59 -46.92
N ALA A 166 -6.36 -15.36 -46.97
CA ALA A 166 -6.94 -14.30 -47.80
C ALA A 166 -6.58 -12.92 -47.25
N THR A 167 -6.71 -12.72 -45.93
CA THR A 167 -6.33 -11.47 -45.25
C THR A 167 -4.85 -11.14 -45.49
N ILE A 168 -3.96 -12.13 -45.43
CA ILE A 168 -2.53 -11.95 -45.66
C ILE A 168 -2.27 -11.58 -47.12
N ARG A 169 -2.87 -12.30 -48.09
CA ARG A 169 -2.74 -11.98 -49.52
C ARG A 169 -3.18 -10.55 -49.82
N ASP A 170 -4.35 -10.14 -49.34
CA ASP A 170 -4.87 -8.79 -49.54
C ASP A 170 -3.93 -7.71 -49.00
N ALA A 171 -3.30 -7.95 -47.84
CA ALA A 171 -2.34 -7.04 -47.25
C ALA A 171 -1.02 -6.96 -48.05
N LEU A 172 -0.56 -8.09 -48.59
CA LEU A 172 0.67 -8.16 -49.40
C LEU A 172 0.48 -7.59 -50.81
N ASP A 173 -0.69 -7.75 -51.42
CA ASP A 173 -1.00 -7.19 -52.74
C ASP A 173 -0.99 -5.65 -52.72
N ARG A 174 -1.44 -5.06 -51.61
CA ARG A 174 -1.33 -3.61 -51.37
C ARG A 174 0.11 -3.14 -51.13
N ARG A 175 1.05 -4.06 -50.84
CA ARG A 175 2.43 -3.75 -50.46
C ARG A 175 3.44 -4.70 -51.15
N PRO A 176 3.66 -4.57 -52.46
CA PRO A 176 4.49 -5.51 -53.23
C PRO A 176 5.91 -5.71 -52.67
N ARG A 177 6.49 -4.68 -52.02
CA ARG A 177 7.82 -4.78 -51.37
C ARG A 177 7.88 -5.83 -50.25
N LEU A 178 6.76 -6.13 -49.61
CA LEU A 178 6.69 -7.10 -48.52
C LEU A 178 6.60 -8.54 -49.00
N GLN A 179 6.11 -8.79 -50.22
CA GLN A 179 5.90 -10.14 -50.76
C GLN A 179 7.16 -11.02 -50.66
N LYS A 180 8.35 -10.46 -50.91
CA LYS A 180 9.61 -11.24 -50.84
C LYS A 180 9.88 -11.87 -49.47
N LYS A 181 9.52 -11.18 -48.37
CA LYS A 181 9.84 -11.61 -46.99
C LYS A 181 8.64 -12.20 -46.26
N TYR A 182 7.43 -11.79 -46.61
CA TYR A 182 6.22 -12.06 -45.82
C TYR A 182 5.23 -13.01 -46.51
N SER A 183 5.47 -13.40 -47.77
CA SER A 183 4.70 -14.45 -48.42
C SER A 183 4.96 -15.82 -47.77
N ARG A 184 3.97 -16.71 -47.85
CA ARG A 184 4.08 -18.09 -47.38
C ARG A 184 5.26 -18.80 -48.08
N PRO A 185 6.25 -19.31 -47.33
CA PRO A 185 7.30 -20.14 -47.91
C PRO A 185 6.75 -21.45 -48.46
N ASP A 186 7.54 -22.13 -49.29
CA ASP A 186 7.19 -23.46 -49.79
C ASP A 186 7.04 -24.45 -48.63
N GLN A 187 6.01 -25.31 -48.69
CA GLN A 187 5.71 -26.27 -47.62
C GLN A 187 6.86 -27.28 -47.41
N THR A 188 7.72 -27.51 -48.40
CA THR A 188 8.91 -28.37 -48.28
C THR A 188 9.97 -27.81 -47.31
N ASN A 189 9.89 -26.51 -46.98
CA ASN A 189 10.74 -25.86 -45.98
C ASN A 189 10.22 -26.02 -44.54
N ASP A 190 9.05 -26.62 -44.35
CA ASP A 190 8.54 -27.00 -43.03
C ASP A 190 9.12 -28.37 -42.62
N ARG A 191 10.24 -28.32 -41.90
CA ARG A 191 11.03 -29.51 -41.54
C ARG A 191 11.20 -29.61 -40.03
N LEU A 192 10.63 -30.65 -39.44
CA LEU A 192 10.81 -31.00 -38.04
C LEU A 192 11.81 -32.15 -37.94
N TYR A 193 12.99 -31.88 -37.41
CA TYR A 193 14.02 -32.88 -37.16
C TYR A 193 13.72 -33.64 -35.87
N GLN A 194 14.21 -34.89 -35.79
CA GLN A 194 14.21 -35.67 -34.54
C GLN A 194 15.02 -34.91 -33.47
N SER A 195 14.59 -34.97 -32.21
CA SER A 195 15.15 -34.12 -31.13
C SER A 195 16.62 -34.40 -30.79
N ASN A 196 17.16 -35.54 -31.20
CA ASN A 196 18.57 -35.88 -31.07
C ASN A 196 19.46 -35.32 -32.18
N ILE A 197 18.88 -34.75 -33.25
CA ILE A 197 19.63 -34.11 -34.33
C ILE A 197 19.88 -32.66 -33.93
N VAL A 198 21.16 -32.29 -33.84
CA VAL A 198 21.56 -30.94 -33.44
C VAL A 198 22.19 -30.23 -34.62
N HIS A 199 21.63 -29.08 -34.99
CA HIS A 199 22.23 -28.19 -35.98
C HIS A 199 23.48 -27.51 -35.37
N PRO A 200 24.65 -27.58 -36.03
CA PRO A 200 25.88 -26.94 -35.58
C PRO A 200 25.74 -25.43 -35.42
N ILE A 201 26.28 -24.88 -34.33
CA ILE A 201 26.12 -23.47 -33.93
C ILE A 201 26.70 -22.48 -34.96
N ASP A 202 27.77 -22.87 -35.66
CA ASP A 202 28.54 -21.99 -36.56
C ASP A 202 28.25 -22.24 -38.06
N SER A 203 27.28 -23.09 -38.38
CA SER A 203 26.93 -23.33 -39.79
C SER A 203 26.04 -22.21 -40.33
N THR A 204 26.43 -21.65 -41.47
CA THR A 204 25.59 -20.72 -42.24
C THR A 204 24.79 -21.44 -43.33
N ASP A 205 25.00 -22.74 -43.51
CA ASP A 205 24.34 -23.55 -44.53
C ASP A 205 22.93 -23.94 -44.08
N THR A 206 22.08 -24.27 -45.05
CA THR A 206 20.70 -24.65 -44.78
C THR A 206 20.59 -26.01 -44.10
N CYS A 207 19.55 -26.22 -43.30
CA CYS A 207 19.42 -27.43 -42.48
C CYS A 207 19.42 -28.75 -43.29
N ASN A 208 18.91 -28.79 -44.52
CA ASN A 208 19.06 -29.96 -45.42
C ASN A 208 20.51 -30.37 -45.59
N ILE A 209 21.37 -29.39 -45.85
CA ILE A 209 22.75 -29.64 -46.28
C ILE A 209 23.51 -30.22 -45.10
N VAL A 210 23.30 -29.63 -43.92
CA VAL A 210 24.07 -29.96 -42.72
C VAL A 210 23.51 -31.17 -41.98
N CYS A 211 22.20 -31.24 -41.82
CA CYS A 211 21.54 -32.27 -41.03
C CYS A 211 21.09 -33.47 -41.91
N GLY A 212 20.93 -33.25 -43.21
CA GLY A 212 20.39 -34.23 -44.17
C GLY A 212 18.86 -34.17 -44.29
N ASP A 213 18.35 -34.80 -45.35
CA ASP A 213 16.91 -34.92 -45.67
C ASP A 213 16.42 -36.38 -45.60
N GLU A 214 17.18 -37.24 -44.92
CA GLU A 214 16.85 -38.65 -44.78
C GLU A 214 15.59 -38.84 -43.91
N VAL A 215 14.70 -39.75 -44.31
CA VAL A 215 13.39 -39.98 -43.66
C VAL A 215 13.51 -40.34 -42.17
N ASN A 216 14.61 -40.97 -41.75
CA ASN A 216 14.87 -41.34 -40.36
C ASN A 216 15.31 -40.16 -39.47
N LYS A 217 15.73 -39.03 -40.05
CA LYS A 217 16.15 -37.82 -39.31
C LYS A 217 15.03 -36.80 -39.15
N LEU A 218 13.99 -36.91 -39.96
CA LEU A 218 12.80 -36.06 -39.89
C LEU A 218 11.67 -36.78 -39.16
N VAL A 219 10.81 -36.01 -38.52
CA VAL A 219 9.56 -36.52 -37.95
C VAL A 219 8.56 -36.67 -39.10
N SER A 220 8.13 -37.90 -39.35
CA SER A 220 7.12 -38.20 -40.37
C SER A 220 5.75 -37.63 -39.97
N ARG A 221 5.21 -36.73 -40.78
CA ARG A 221 3.90 -36.10 -40.58
C ARG A 221 3.05 -36.24 -41.83
N ARG A 222 1.76 -36.57 -41.67
CA ARG A 222 0.82 -36.63 -42.81
C ARG A 222 0.56 -35.24 -43.38
N ALA A 223 0.15 -35.15 -44.63
CA ALA A 223 -0.40 -33.89 -45.14
C ALA A 223 -1.68 -33.51 -44.35
N ARG A 224 -1.89 -32.21 -44.14
CA ARG A 224 -3.19 -31.72 -43.67
C ARG A 224 -4.22 -31.96 -44.76
N LYS A 225 -5.41 -32.39 -44.37
CA LYS A 225 -6.55 -32.60 -45.26
C LYS A 225 -7.21 -31.26 -45.57
N GLU A 226 -8.10 -31.25 -46.57
CA GLU A 226 -8.85 -30.06 -46.98
C GLU A 226 -9.82 -29.56 -45.91
N ASP A 227 -10.28 -30.44 -45.01
CA ASP A 227 -11.14 -30.11 -43.87
C ASP A 227 -10.38 -29.63 -42.62
N GLU A 228 -9.04 -29.53 -42.70
CA GLU A 228 -8.19 -29.05 -41.61
C GLU A 228 -7.66 -27.64 -41.91
N ASP A 229 -7.73 -26.76 -40.91
CA ASP A 229 -7.18 -25.40 -40.99
C ASP A 229 -5.68 -25.40 -41.29
N ASN A 230 -5.28 -24.53 -42.21
CA ASN A 230 -3.89 -24.39 -42.64
C ASN A 230 -3.57 -22.95 -43.07
N PRO A 231 -3.02 -22.09 -42.19
CA PRO A 231 -2.38 -22.41 -40.90
C PRO A 231 -3.37 -22.81 -39.79
N ALA A 232 -2.98 -23.71 -38.88
CA ALA A 232 -3.83 -24.12 -37.76
C ALA A 232 -3.67 -23.19 -36.55
N ILE A 233 -4.70 -23.11 -35.70
CA ILE A 233 -4.69 -22.32 -34.46
C ILE A 233 -4.70 -23.22 -33.24
N HIS A 234 -3.70 -23.06 -32.37
CA HIS A 234 -3.53 -23.82 -31.15
C HIS A 234 -3.73 -22.93 -29.92
N TYR A 235 -4.42 -23.46 -28.91
CA TYR A 235 -4.81 -22.70 -27.71
C TYR A 235 -4.28 -23.38 -26.45
N GLY A 236 -3.26 -22.82 -25.83
CA GLY A 236 -2.63 -23.42 -24.66
C GLY A 236 -1.52 -22.59 -24.05
N LEU A 237 -0.59 -23.26 -23.37
CA LEU A 237 0.45 -22.64 -22.59
C LEU A 237 1.61 -22.16 -23.47
N ILE A 238 2.01 -20.90 -23.29
CA ILE A 238 3.20 -20.32 -23.90
C ILE A 238 4.29 -20.17 -22.84
N ALA A 239 5.47 -20.73 -23.10
CA ALA A 239 6.65 -20.63 -22.24
C ALA A 239 7.47 -19.37 -22.60
N SER A 240 7.75 -18.56 -21.58
CA SER A 240 8.45 -17.27 -21.69
C SER A 240 9.76 -17.31 -20.89
N ALA A 241 10.83 -16.72 -21.40
CA ALA A 241 12.09 -16.58 -20.66
C ALA A 241 12.99 -15.47 -21.22
N ASN A 242 14.05 -15.12 -20.49
CA ASN A 242 15.12 -14.26 -21.04
C ASN A 242 16.10 -15.03 -21.94
N GLN A 243 16.01 -16.36 -21.98
CA GLN A 243 16.89 -17.21 -22.78
C GLN A 243 16.14 -17.78 -23.99
N LEU A 244 16.77 -17.70 -25.16
CA LEU A 244 16.22 -18.29 -26.38
C LEU A 244 16.30 -19.82 -26.33
N MET A 245 15.14 -20.49 -26.42
CA MET A 245 15.10 -21.95 -26.50
C MET A 245 15.69 -22.46 -27.83
N LYS A 246 16.72 -23.32 -27.71
CA LYS A 246 17.40 -24.03 -28.82
C LYS A 246 17.66 -25.50 -28.52
N ASP A 247 17.06 -26.04 -27.47
CA ASP A 247 17.26 -27.40 -27.00
C ASP A 247 15.97 -28.20 -27.20
N ALA A 248 15.98 -29.10 -28.18
CA ALA A 248 14.83 -29.93 -28.53
C ALA A 248 14.43 -30.88 -27.40
N VAL A 249 15.38 -31.36 -26.59
CA VAL A 249 15.11 -32.29 -25.47
C VAL A 249 14.44 -31.54 -24.33
N MET A 250 14.93 -30.34 -24.00
CA MET A 250 14.30 -29.49 -22.99
C MET A 250 12.91 -29.03 -23.45
N ARG A 251 12.77 -28.64 -24.74
CA ARG A 251 11.47 -28.32 -25.36
C ARG A 251 10.48 -29.47 -25.20
N ASP A 252 10.87 -30.68 -25.59
CA ASP A 252 10.00 -31.86 -25.54
C ASP A 252 9.62 -32.22 -24.09
N THR A 253 10.56 -32.09 -23.15
CA THR A 253 10.31 -32.27 -21.71
C THR A 253 9.26 -31.28 -21.21
N LEU A 254 9.42 -29.99 -21.49
CA LEU A 254 8.45 -28.97 -21.07
C LEU A 254 7.09 -29.11 -21.77
N ALA A 255 7.07 -29.53 -23.03
CA ALA A 255 5.84 -29.84 -23.75
C ALA A 255 5.08 -31.01 -23.10
N ALA A 256 5.81 -32.07 -22.70
CA ALA A 256 5.23 -33.24 -22.08
C ALA A 256 4.77 -33.01 -20.63
N GLU A 257 5.60 -32.33 -19.81
CA GLU A 257 5.32 -32.13 -18.39
C GLU A 257 4.32 -31.01 -18.12
N MET A 258 4.42 -29.91 -18.89
CA MET A 258 3.66 -28.68 -18.63
C MET A 258 2.63 -28.35 -19.72
N GLY A 259 2.58 -29.11 -20.82
CA GLY A 259 1.68 -28.83 -21.94
C GLY A 259 2.04 -27.56 -22.72
N VAL A 260 3.33 -27.18 -22.74
CA VAL A 260 3.83 -26.02 -23.49
C VAL A 260 3.67 -26.25 -24.99
N LEU A 261 3.12 -25.25 -25.69
CA LEU A 261 2.89 -25.27 -27.14
C LEU A 261 3.84 -24.34 -27.91
N CYS A 262 4.35 -23.30 -27.26
CA CYS A 262 5.17 -22.27 -27.88
C CYS A 262 6.19 -21.71 -26.90
N PHE A 263 7.35 -21.31 -27.39
CA PHE A 263 8.41 -20.61 -26.68
C PHE A 263 8.63 -19.21 -27.26
N GLU A 264 8.71 -18.21 -26.39
CA GLU A 264 8.99 -16.80 -26.73
C GLU A 264 9.73 -16.12 -25.56
N MET A 265 10.03 -14.81 -25.66
CA MET A 265 10.99 -14.17 -24.74
C MET A 265 10.47 -12.91 -24.03
N GLU A 266 9.24 -12.46 -24.26
CA GLU A 266 8.80 -11.14 -23.79
C GLU A 266 7.63 -11.20 -22.80
N ALA A 267 6.67 -12.10 -23.02
CA ALA A 267 5.35 -12.03 -22.41
C ALA A 267 5.37 -12.06 -20.88
N ALA A 268 6.29 -12.78 -20.24
CA ALA A 268 6.41 -12.82 -18.78
C ALA A 268 6.62 -11.43 -18.15
N GLY A 269 7.24 -10.49 -18.88
CA GLY A 269 7.41 -9.10 -18.43
C GLY A 269 6.13 -8.27 -18.46
N LEU A 270 5.15 -8.73 -19.24
CA LEU A 270 3.92 -7.99 -19.50
C LEU A 270 2.75 -8.47 -18.64
N MET A 271 2.54 -9.78 -18.48
CA MET A 271 1.27 -10.33 -17.96
C MET A 271 0.76 -9.69 -16.66
N ASN A 272 1.66 -9.29 -15.75
CA ASN A 272 1.30 -8.74 -14.45
C ASN A 272 1.11 -7.21 -14.43
N GLN A 273 1.60 -6.49 -15.44
CA GLN A 273 1.59 -5.01 -15.49
C GLN A 273 0.87 -4.45 -16.72
N PHE A 274 0.76 -5.24 -17.77
CA PHE A 274 0.09 -4.95 -19.02
C PHE A 274 -0.77 -6.16 -19.39
N PRO A 275 -2.00 -6.26 -18.85
CA PRO A 275 -2.89 -7.39 -19.10
C PRO A 275 -3.13 -7.56 -20.60
N CYS A 276 -2.55 -8.62 -21.16
CA CYS A 276 -2.56 -8.86 -22.60
C CYS A 276 -2.86 -10.32 -22.95
N LEU A 277 -3.31 -10.51 -24.19
CA LEU A 277 -3.31 -11.82 -24.84
C LEU A 277 -2.04 -11.97 -25.68
N VAL A 278 -1.40 -13.14 -25.61
CA VAL A 278 -0.16 -13.42 -26.34
C VAL A 278 -0.50 -14.28 -27.55
N ILE A 279 -0.08 -13.84 -28.73
CA ILE A 279 -0.37 -14.48 -30.01
C ILE A 279 0.94 -14.65 -30.76
N ARG A 280 1.35 -15.91 -30.99
CA ARG A 280 2.63 -16.24 -31.60
C ARG A 280 2.45 -17.03 -32.89
N GLY A 281 2.95 -16.49 -33.99
CA GLY A 281 3.11 -17.23 -35.23
C GLY A 281 4.37 -18.09 -35.15
N ILE A 282 4.27 -19.35 -35.54
CA ILE A 282 5.36 -20.30 -35.39
C ILE A 282 6.37 -20.16 -36.53
N CYS A 283 7.59 -19.73 -36.23
CA CYS A 283 8.66 -19.52 -37.21
C CYS A 283 9.79 -20.53 -37.14
N ASP A 284 9.93 -21.24 -36.02
CA ASP A 284 10.87 -22.35 -35.84
C ASP A 284 10.29 -23.36 -34.83
N TYR A 285 11.03 -24.41 -34.50
CA TYR A 285 10.58 -25.47 -33.58
C TYR A 285 11.23 -25.40 -32.19
N ALA A 286 11.67 -24.22 -31.74
CA ALA A 286 12.32 -24.04 -30.44
C ALA A 286 13.49 -25.03 -30.22
N ASP A 287 14.25 -25.30 -31.29
CA ASP A 287 15.41 -26.16 -31.29
C ASP A 287 16.60 -25.47 -31.99
N SER A 288 17.63 -26.23 -32.29
CA SER A 288 18.83 -25.74 -32.96
C SER A 288 18.60 -25.34 -34.43
N HIS A 289 17.51 -25.77 -35.07
CA HIS A 289 17.19 -25.54 -36.49
C HIS A 289 16.41 -24.25 -36.69
N LYS A 290 17.08 -23.10 -36.52
CA LYS A 290 16.44 -21.79 -36.75
C LYS A 290 16.02 -21.62 -38.21
N ASN A 291 14.80 -21.13 -38.43
CA ASN A 291 14.27 -20.91 -39.77
C ASN A 291 13.86 -19.44 -39.99
N LYS A 292 14.79 -18.64 -40.53
CA LYS A 292 14.57 -17.21 -40.76
C LYS A 292 13.58 -16.92 -41.90
N GLU A 293 13.39 -17.86 -42.83
CA GLU A 293 12.50 -17.70 -43.98
C GLU A 293 11.03 -17.61 -43.56
N TRP A 294 10.66 -18.32 -42.49
CA TRP A 294 9.28 -18.36 -41.99
C TRP A 294 8.91 -17.17 -41.11
N GLN A 295 9.87 -16.39 -40.61
CA GLN A 295 9.59 -15.30 -39.66
C GLN A 295 8.60 -14.27 -40.20
N GLY A 296 8.72 -13.89 -41.47
CA GLY A 296 7.81 -12.90 -42.07
C GLY A 296 6.39 -13.44 -42.16
N TYR A 297 6.20 -14.63 -42.73
CA TYR A 297 4.87 -15.24 -42.86
C TYR A 297 4.24 -15.55 -41.50
N ALA A 298 5.00 -16.10 -40.55
CA ALA A 298 4.54 -16.37 -39.19
C ALA A 298 4.08 -15.08 -38.47
N ALA A 299 4.82 -13.98 -38.64
CA ALA A 299 4.38 -12.68 -38.12
C ALA A 299 3.05 -12.22 -38.74
N MET A 300 2.84 -12.47 -40.04
CA MET A 300 1.57 -12.15 -40.73
C MET A 300 0.41 -13.01 -40.23
N THR A 301 0.60 -14.31 -39.99
CA THR A 301 -0.47 -15.19 -39.48
C THR A 301 -0.87 -14.82 -38.06
N ALA A 302 0.10 -14.50 -37.20
CA ALA A 302 -0.16 -13.97 -35.85
C ALA A 302 -0.93 -12.64 -35.89
N ALA A 303 -0.49 -11.70 -36.73
CA ALA A 303 -1.17 -10.41 -36.89
C ALA A 303 -2.58 -10.58 -37.46
N ALA A 304 -2.79 -11.51 -38.41
CA ALA A 304 -4.10 -11.78 -39.01
C ALA A 304 -5.07 -12.36 -37.98
N TYR A 305 -4.60 -13.27 -37.14
CA TYR A 305 -5.39 -13.77 -36.02
C TYR A 305 -5.77 -12.65 -35.05
N ALA A 306 -4.81 -11.79 -34.68
CA ALA A 306 -5.06 -10.64 -33.80
C ALA A 306 -6.09 -9.68 -34.40
N ARG A 307 -6.06 -9.46 -35.72
CA ARG A 307 -7.07 -8.67 -36.44
C ARG A 307 -8.47 -9.27 -36.28
N ASP A 308 -8.61 -10.57 -36.56
CA ASP A 308 -9.91 -11.25 -36.48
C ASP A 308 -10.45 -11.30 -35.03
N LEU A 309 -9.55 -11.41 -34.05
CA LEU A 309 -9.88 -11.31 -32.63
C LEU A 309 -10.45 -9.93 -32.28
N LEU A 310 -9.80 -8.84 -32.71
CA LEU A 310 -10.30 -7.49 -32.45
C LEU A 310 -11.65 -7.24 -33.14
N CYS A 311 -11.80 -7.70 -34.39
CA CYS A 311 -13.08 -7.64 -35.12
C CYS A 311 -14.21 -8.46 -34.47
N ARG A 312 -13.87 -9.42 -33.59
CA ARG A 312 -14.86 -10.18 -32.82
C ARG A 312 -15.40 -9.41 -31.62
N ILE A 313 -14.67 -8.43 -31.11
CA ILE A 313 -14.99 -7.70 -29.88
C ILE A 313 -15.83 -6.46 -30.21
N PRO A 314 -17.02 -6.29 -29.63
CA PRO A 314 -17.74 -5.02 -29.72
C PRO A 314 -17.02 -3.89 -28.97
N PRO A 315 -16.96 -2.64 -29.49
CA PRO A 315 -16.27 -1.51 -28.85
C PRO A 315 -16.65 -1.27 -27.38
N ASN A 316 -17.96 -1.32 -27.08
CA ASN A 316 -18.48 -1.11 -25.73
C ASN A 316 -17.96 -2.14 -24.70
N LYS A 317 -17.50 -3.31 -25.13
CA LYS A 317 -16.88 -4.31 -24.25
C LYS A 317 -15.44 -3.94 -23.88
N VAL A 318 -14.69 -3.33 -24.79
CA VAL A 318 -13.35 -2.81 -24.49
C VAL A 318 -13.47 -1.55 -23.63
N GLU A 319 -14.40 -0.66 -23.94
CA GLU A 319 -14.65 0.56 -23.15
C GLU A 319 -15.08 0.27 -21.70
N ALA A 320 -15.75 -0.86 -21.47
CA ALA A 320 -16.15 -1.31 -20.14
C ALA A 320 -14.98 -1.85 -19.29
N GLU A 321 -13.87 -2.27 -19.91
CA GLU A 321 -12.67 -2.70 -19.16
C GLU A 321 -12.03 -1.49 -18.48
N GLN A 322 -11.47 -1.67 -17.29
CA GLN A 322 -10.76 -0.62 -16.58
C GLN A 322 -9.51 -0.20 -17.36
N LYS A 323 -9.18 1.10 -17.40
CA LYS A 323 -7.90 1.57 -17.95
C LYS A 323 -6.76 0.92 -17.19
N ILE A 324 -5.76 0.39 -17.89
CA ILE A 324 -4.67 -0.38 -17.24
C ILE A 324 -3.91 0.49 -16.24
N LYS A 325 -3.69 1.78 -16.57
CA LYS A 325 -3.05 2.77 -15.70
C LYS A 325 -3.79 2.96 -14.36
N ASP A 326 -5.11 2.96 -14.38
CA ASP A 326 -5.93 3.18 -13.18
C ASP A 326 -5.89 1.95 -12.26
N ALA A 327 -5.96 0.75 -12.85
CA ALA A 327 -5.83 -0.51 -12.10
C ALA A 327 -4.48 -0.60 -11.37
N LEU A 328 -3.38 -0.23 -12.03
CA LEU A 328 -2.05 -0.20 -11.41
C LEU A 328 -1.96 0.83 -10.27
N SER A 329 -2.53 2.01 -10.47
CA SER A 329 -2.52 3.09 -9.47
C SER A 329 -3.29 2.71 -8.20
N GLN A 330 -4.42 2.00 -8.36
CA GLN A 330 -5.24 1.54 -7.23
C GLN A 330 -4.51 0.50 -6.36
N VAL A 331 -3.73 -0.39 -6.98
CA VAL A 331 -2.93 -1.38 -6.25
C VAL A 331 -1.88 -0.68 -5.38
N VAL A 332 -1.19 0.33 -5.91
CA VAL A 332 -0.19 1.10 -5.16
C VAL A 332 -0.84 1.80 -3.96
N SER A 333 -1.98 2.47 -4.15
CA SER A 333 -2.68 3.13 -3.04
C SER A 333 -3.14 2.16 -1.95
N ASN A 334 -3.59 0.96 -2.34
CA ASN A 334 -4.00 -0.07 -1.38
C ASN A 334 -2.80 -0.58 -0.57
N ILE A 335 -1.64 -0.75 -1.21
CA ILE A 335 -0.40 -1.15 -0.54
C ILE A 335 0.04 -0.08 0.46
N ASP A 336 0.00 1.20 0.08
CA ASP A 336 0.39 2.30 0.97
C ASP A 336 -0.55 2.42 2.17
N TYR A 337 -1.86 2.24 1.96
CA TYR A 337 -2.84 2.17 3.04
C TYR A 337 -2.53 1.01 4.01
N LEU A 338 -2.32 -0.20 3.49
CA LEU A 338 -2.00 -1.38 4.31
C LEU A 338 -0.68 -1.22 5.07
N LYS A 339 0.34 -0.62 4.46
CA LYS A 339 1.60 -0.28 5.14
C LYS A 339 1.35 0.72 6.27
N SER A 340 0.58 1.77 6.02
CA SER A 340 0.29 2.78 7.05
C SER A 340 -0.45 2.22 8.26
N GLU A 341 -1.40 1.31 8.05
CA GLU A 341 -2.12 0.61 9.12
C GLU A 341 -1.19 -0.31 9.91
N ARG A 342 -0.30 -1.03 9.22
CA ARG A 342 0.70 -1.89 9.85
C ARG A 342 1.68 -1.06 10.70
N ASP A 343 2.23 0.00 10.15
CA ASP A 343 3.15 0.90 10.85
C ASP A 343 2.47 1.53 12.08
N ARG A 344 1.20 1.91 11.95
CA ARG A 344 0.43 2.44 13.08
C ARG A 344 0.21 1.40 14.18
N LYS A 345 -0.05 0.15 13.81
CA LYS A 345 -0.21 -0.94 14.78
C LYS A 345 1.09 -1.18 15.53
N GLU A 346 2.21 -1.24 14.82
CA GLU A 346 3.54 -1.38 15.40
C GLU A 346 3.86 -0.21 16.34
N ASP A 347 3.50 1.02 15.96
CA ASP A 347 3.66 2.20 16.82
C ASP A 347 2.90 2.08 18.14
N LEU A 348 1.66 1.60 18.10
CA LEU A 348 0.86 1.41 19.31
C LEU A 348 1.42 0.29 20.19
N GLU A 349 1.96 -0.77 19.60
CA GLU A 349 2.63 -1.86 20.32
C GLU A 349 3.92 -1.37 21.02
N ILE A 350 4.73 -0.55 20.34
CA ILE A 350 5.92 0.09 20.95
C ILE A 350 5.51 0.98 22.13
N LEU A 351 4.45 1.77 21.99
CA LEU A 351 3.96 2.64 23.05
C LEU A 351 3.41 1.86 24.26
N GLU A 352 2.81 0.70 24.02
CA GLU A 352 2.38 -0.20 25.08
C GLU A 352 3.58 -0.87 25.78
N TRP A 353 4.63 -1.19 25.02
CA TRP A 353 5.89 -1.69 25.56
C TRP A 353 6.61 -0.66 26.45
N ILE A 354 6.62 0.64 26.07
CA ILE A 354 7.25 1.70 26.87
C ILE A 354 6.66 1.73 28.28
N THR A 355 5.33 1.71 28.39
CA THR A 355 4.64 1.58 29.67
C THR A 355 3.21 1.09 29.49
N PRO A 356 2.72 0.17 30.36
CA PRO A 356 1.31 -0.20 30.40
C PRO A 356 0.46 0.90 31.07
N MET A 357 1.08 1.89 31.71
CA MET A 357 0.36 2.95 32.41
C MET A 357 -0.56 3.74 31.47
N ASN A 358 -1.80 3.96 31.90
CA ASN A 358 -2.79 4.71 31.16
C ASN A 358 -3.71 5.49 32.13
N TYR A 359 -3.60 6.82 32.11
CA TYR A 359 -4.43 7.72 32.91
C TYR A 359 -5.83 7.99 32.32
N GLY A 360 -6.10 7.54 31.08
CA GLY A 360 -7.38 7.78 30.40
C GLY A 360 -8.61 7.25 31.14
N PRO A 361 -8.60 5.99 31.64
CA PRO A 361 -9.70 5.47 32.47
C PRO A 361 -9.90 6.28 33.76
N GLN A 362 -8.81 6.60 34.49
CA GLN A 362 -8.90 7.41 35.71
C GLN A 362 -9.46 8.81 35.45
N HIS A 363 -9.01 9.46 34.38
CA HIS A 363 -9.54 10.75 33.95
C HIS A 363 -11.04 10.67 33.68
N SER A 364 -11.49 9.65 32.96
CA SER A 364 -12.92 9.44 32.67
C SER A 364 -13.73 9.27 33.95
N ASP A 365 -13.24 8.47 34.90
CA ASP A 365 -13.88 8.28 36.19
C ASP A 365 -13.98 9.58 36.99
N PHE A 366 -12.89 10.35 37.11
CA PHE A 366 -12.90 11.61 37.84
C PHE A 366 -13.81 12.66 37.18
N PHE A 367 -13.74 12.78 35.85
CA PHE A 367 -14.57 13.72 35.12
C PHE A 367 -16.06 13.36 35.22
N ASN A 368 -16.41 12.07 35.21
CA ASN A 368 -17.80 11.60 35.35
C ASN A 368 -18.35 11.78 36.77
N ARG A 369 -17.49 11.83 37.79
CA ARG A 369 -17.90 12.12 39.18
C ARG A 369 -18.18 13.59 39.45
N ARG A 370 -17.78 14.50 38.55
CA ARG A 370 -18.04 15.93 38.75
C ARG A 370 -19.54 16.21 38.72
N GLN A 371 -19.97 17.21 39.48
CA GLN A 371 -21.28 17.80 39.23
C GLN A 371 -21.20 18.73 38.02
N PRO A 372 -22.01 18.53 36.96
CA PRO A 372 -22.01 19.42 35.81
C PRO A 372 -22.19 20.89 36.21
N GLY A 373 -21.36 21.74 35.61
CA GLY A 373 -21.32 23.18 35.88
C GLY A 373 -20.37 23.60 37.00
N THR A 374 -19.82 22.71 37.83
CA THR A 374 -18.88 23.14 38.87
C THR A 374 -17.48 23.41 38.31
N GLY A 375 -16.66 24.17 39.05
CA GLY A 375 -15.26 24.46 38.68
C GLY A 375 -15.06 25.50 37.59
N GLN A 376 -16.13 26.15 37.10
CA GLN A 376 -16.03 27.19 36.06
C GLN A 376 -15.26 28.41 36.52
N TRP A 377 -15.36 28.76 37.80
CA TRP A 377 -14.61 29.86 38.41
C TRP A 377 -13.09 29.75 38.15
N LEU A 378 -12.54 28.53 38.06
CA LEU A 378 -11.13 28.33 37.76
C LEU A 378 -10.84 28.62 36.29
N LEU A 379 -11.64 28.08 35.37
CA LEU A 379 -11.47 28.28 33.92
C LEU A 379 -11.69 29.75 33.52
N GLU A 380 -12.52 30.46 34.25
CA GLU A 380 -12.82 31.88 34.02
C GLU A 380 -11.82 32.84 34.68
N SER A 381 -10.98 32.33 35.59
CA SER A 381 -9.99 33.14 36.31
C SER A 381 -8.94 33.75 35.38
N ALA A 382 -8.41 34.91 35.77
CA ALA A 382 -7.36 35.59 35.02
C ALA A 382 -6.06 34.76 34.99
N GLU A 383 -5.77 34.07 36.09
CA GLU A 383 -4.62 33.20 36.28
C GLU A 383 -4.67 32.02 35.31
N TYR A 384 -5.82 31.36 35.17
CA TYR A 384 -5.99 30.26 34.21
C TYR A 384 -5.89 30.74 32.77
N LYS A 385 -6.58 31.83 32.42
CA LYS A 385 -6.55 32.39 31.06
C LYS A 385 -5.13 32.81 30.65
N SER A 386 -4.40 33.52 31.53
CA SER A 386 -3.00 33.90 31.32
C SER A 386 -2.10 32.67 31.20
N TRP A 387 -2.24 31.70 32.10
CA TRP A 387 -1.48 30.44 32.05
C TRP A 387 -1.71 29.70 30.74
N LEU A 388 -2.95 29.65 30.24
CA LEU A 388 -3.28 28.94 29.01
C LEU A 388 -2.77 29.68 27.77
N SER A 389 -2.92 31.01 27.69
CA SER A 389 -2.56 31.79 26.50
C SER A 389 -1.05 32.00 26.35
N GLU A 390 -0.32 32.19 27.44
CA GLU A 390 1.10 32.47 27.41
C GLU A 390 1.95 31.20 27.24
N ARG A 391 3.27 31.38 27.03
CA ARG A 391 4.24 30.28 26.90
C ARG A 391 5.09 30.18 28.16
N ASN A 392 5.54 28.97 28.49
CA ASN A 392 6.43 28.69 29.61
C ASN A 392 5.88 29.11 30.98
N LYS A 393 4.56 29.04 31.16
CA LYS A 393 3.90 29.38 32.43
C LYS A 393 3.65 28.18 33.32
N THR A 394 3.61 28.44 34.61
CA THR A 394 3.20 27.45 35.61
C THR A 394 2.03 28.02 36.41
N LEU A 395 0.96 27.23 36.55
CA LEU A 395 -0.18 27.53 37.41
C LEU A 395 -0.23 26.49 38.53
N PHE A 396 0.02 26.94 39.75
CA PHE A 396 0.01 26.11 40.95
C PHE A 396 -1.27 26.34 41.76
N CYS A 397 -2.00 25.27 42.02
CA CYS A 397 -3.30 25.31 42.66
C CYS A 397 -3.31 24.50 43.96
N PRO A 398 -2.82 25.07 45.08
CA PRO A 398 -2.87 24.37 46.35
C PRO A 398 -4.28 24.42 46.94
N GLY A 399 -4.59 23.47 47.82
CA GLY A 399 -5.82 23.54 48.60
C GLY A 399 -5.88 22.48 49.68
N ILE A 400 -6.79 22.66 50.64
CA ILE A 400 -6.98 21.74 51.76
C ILE A 400 -7.40 20.33 51.29
N PRO A 401 -7.23 19.29 52.13
CA PRO A 401 -7.79 17.96 51.85
C PRO A 401 -9.29 18.04 51.51
N ALA A 402 -9.75 17.20 50.59
CA ALA A 402 -11.14 17.15 50.11
C ALA A 402 -11.70 18.41 49.42
N ALA A 403 -10.90 19.46 49.14
CA ALA A 403 -11.35 20.67 48.42
C ALA A 403 -11.72 20.46 46.93
N GLY A 404 -11.68 19.23 46.40
CA GLY A 404 -12.04 18.92 45.01
C GLY A 404 -10.92 19.07 43.98
N LYS A 405 -9.65 19.14 44.40
CA LYS A 405 -8.46 19.27 43.52
C LYS A 405 -8.48 18.32 42.31
N THR A 406 -8.66 17.01 42.54
CA THR A 406 -8.70 16.01 41.47
C THR A 406 -9.85 16.20 40.50
N ILE A 407 -11.03 16.60 40.99
CA ILE A 407 -12.18 16.91 40.13
C ILE A 407 -11.87 18.15 39.28
N LEU A 408 -11.28 19.20 39.86
CA LEU A 408 -10.86 20.38 39.10
C LEU A 408 -9.78 20.07 38.07
N SER A 409 -8.77 19.25 38.41
CA SER A 409 -7.77 18.79 37.45
C SER A 409 -8.42 18.05 36.28
N SER A 410 -9.43 17.21 36.53
CA SER A 410 -10.17 16.53 35.45
C SER A 410 -10.94 17.50 34.56
N ILE A 411 -11.50 18.59 35.13
CA ILE A 411 -12.18 19.65 34.38
C ILE A 411 -11.17 20.40 33.50
N VAL A 412 -10.00 20.72 34.03
CA VAL A 412 -8.90 21.37 33.30
C VAL A 412 -8.42 20.47 32.14
N VAL A 413 -8.19 19.17 32.39
CA VAL A 413 -7.79 18.24 31.34
C VAL A 413 -8.85 18.17 30.23
N GLU A 414 -10.14 18.12 30.58
CA GLU A 414 -11.19 18.06 29.56
C GLU A 414 -11.29 19.36 28.74
N ASP A 415 -11.22 20.53 29.38
CA ASP A 415 -11.19 21.82 28.67
C ASP A 415 -10.01 21.86 27.68
N LEU A 416 -8.83 21.42 28.10
CA LEU A 416 -7.63 21.33 27.24
C LEU A 416 -7.82 20.33 26.10
N ARG A 417 -8.42 19.16 26.36
CA ARG A 417 -8.71 18.16 25.31
C ARG A 417 -9.62 18.73 24.24
N ASN A 418 -10.67 19.45 24.64
CA ASN A 418 -11.61 20.09 23.72
C ASN A 418 -10.95 21.19 22.89
N ARG A 419 -10.14 22.04 23.52
CA ARG A 419 -9.42 23.12 22.82
C ARG A 419 -8.33 22.60 21.86
N THR A 420 -7.70 21.48 22.20
CA THR A 420 -6.61 20.89 21.41
C THR A 420 -7.04 19.71 20.53
N ALA A 421 -8.35 19.49 20.34
CA ALA A 421 -8.86 18.34 19.59
C ALA A 421 -8.38 18.35 18.12
N ASN A 422 -8.37 19.52 17.50
CA ASN A 422 -7.95 19.74 16.11
C ASN A 422 -6.59 20.46 15.99
N ASP A 423 -5.88 20.65 17.10
CA ASP A 423 -4.57 21.28 17.13
C ASP A 423 -3.49 20.20 17.20
N ALA A 424 -2.80 19.98 16.08
CA ALA A 424 -1.68 19.05 15.99
C ALA A 424 -0.38 19.64 16.55
N GLU A 425 -0.32 20.95 16.82
CA GLU A 425 0.88 21.66 17.26
C GLU A 425 1.02 21.68 18.79
N THR A 426 -0.10 21.50 19.53
CA THR A 426 -0.11 21.46 20.99
C THR A 426 -0.21 20.04 21.56
N GLY A 427 0.78 19.66 22.36
CA GLY A 427 0.81 18.39 23.08
C GLY A 427 0.13 18.51 24.42
N LEU A 428 -0.65 17.49 24.81
CA LEU A 428 -1.29 17.42 26.12
C LEU A 428 -0.91 16.10 26.79
N ALA A 429 -0.42 16.19 28.02
CA ALA A 429 -0.20 15.04 28.88
C ALA A 429 -0.65 15.36 30.30
N TYR A 430 -1.07 14.33 31.03
CA TYR A 430 -1.53 14.49 32.40
C TYR A 430 -1.19 13.29 33.27
N ILE A 431 -1.03 13.56 34.57
CA ILE A 431 -0.69 12.58 35.61
C ILE A 431 -1.67 12.79 36.77
N TYR A 432 -2.26 11.71 37.26
CA TYR A 432 -3.01 11.70 38.53
C TYR A 432 -2.19 10.95 39.58
N CYS A 433 -1.48 11.68 40.44
CA CYS A 433 -0.74 11.07 41.54
C CYS A 433 -1.71 10.43 42.55
N ASN A 434 -1.35 9.25 43.05
CA ASN A 434 -2.18 8.52 44.00
C ASN A 434 -1.31 7.75 44.99
N PHE A 435 -1.41 8.12 46.27
CA PHE A 435 -0.62 7.50 47.35
C PHE A 435 -0.82 5.97 47.46
N LYS A 436 -1.96 5.43 47.03
CA LYS A 436 -2.23 3.99 47.07
C LYS A 436 -1.54 3.20 45.95
N ARG A 437 -1.09 3.87 44.88
CA ARG A 437 -0.46 3.25 43.70
C ARG A 437 1.03 3.59 43.58
N GLN A 438 1.69 3.92 44.69
CA GLN A 438 3.08 4.35 44.70
C GLN A 438 4.07 3.35 44.09
N HIS A 439 3.78 2.05 44.22
CA HIS A 439 4.59 0.98 43.60
C HIS A 439 4.48 0.94 42.06
N GLU A 440 3.50 1.63 41.48
CA GLU A 440 3.27 1.74 40.04
C GLU A 440 3.55 3.16 39.53
N GLN A 441 3.95 4.10 40.40
CA GLN A 441 4.19 5.51 40.07
C GLN A 441 5.62 5.93 40.42
N GLY A 442 6.60 5.11 40.00
CA GLY A 442 8.01 5.48 40.00
C GLY A 442 8.31 6.62 39.03
N ILE A 443 9.48 7.25 39.15
CA ILE A 443 9.86 8.36 38.26
C ILE A 443 9.93 7.90 36.79
N GLU A 444 10.45 6.69 36.55
CA GLU A 444 10.49 6.04 35.25
C GLU A 444 9.07 5.88 34.68
N ASP A 445 8.12 5.38 35.47
CA ASP A 445 6.74 5.17 35.03
C ASP A 445 6.05 6.48 34.67
N LEU A 446 6.27 7.54 35.47
CA LEU A 446 5.69 8.86 35.23
C LEU A 446 6.24 9.48 33.95
N ILE A 447 7.56 9.46 33.73
CA ILE A 447 8.17 9.97 32.49
C ILE A 447 7.74 9.12 31.28
N ALA A 448 7.74 7.80 31.40
CA ALA A 448 7.27 6.89 30.35
C ALA A 448 5.80 7.17 29.99
N SER A 449 4.94 7.51 30.96
CA SER A 449 3.55 7.89 30.70
C SER A 449 3.42 9.18 29.92
N LEU A 450 4.31 10.16 30.14
CA LEU A 450 4.35 11.40 29.37
C LEU A 450 4.81 11.14 27.93
N VAL A 451 5.85 10.31 27.75
CA VAL A 451 6.32 9.84 26.43
C VAL A 451 5.16 9.19 25.69
N LYS A 452 4.45 8.26 26.33
CA LYS A 452 3.32 7.54 25.74
C LYS A 452 2.20 8.48 25.29
N GLN A 453 1.76 9.37 26.17
CA GLN A 453 0.66 10.29 25.89
C GLN A 453 0.99 11.26 24.75
N LEU A 454 2.18 11.87 24.78
CA LEU A 454 2.60 12.83 23.76
C LEU A 454 2.91 12.16 22.42
N SER A 455 3.39 10.91 22.43
CA SER A 455 3.66 10.18 21.19
C SER A 455 2.38 9.69 20.52
N ARG A 456 1.37 9.26 21.30
CA ARG A 456 0.12 8.69 20.78
C ARG A 456 -0.70 9.64 19.91
N LYS A 457 -0.60 10.95 20.14
CA LYS A 457 -1.26 11.97 19.32
C LYS A 457 -0.57 12.19 17.96
N ARG A 458 0.64 11.64 17.74
CA ARG A 458 1.39 11.82 16.50
C ARG A 458 1.04 10.77 15.45
N PRO A 459 0.99 11.14 14.16
CA PRO A 459 0.73 10.17 13.09
C PRO A 459 1.78 9.07 12.99
N ARG A 460 3.02 9.38 13.39
CA ARG A 460 4.19 8.50 13.40
C ARG A 460 4.97 8.72 14.69
N LEU A 461 5.52 7.64 15.24
CA LEU A 461 6.51 7.71 16.31
C LEU A 461 7.81 8.37 15.87
N PRO A 462 8.48 9.15 16.75
CA PRO A 462 9.86 9.57 16.55
C PRO A 462 10.79 8.36 16.34
N ASP A 463 11.72 8.49 15.40
CA ASP A 463 12.72 7.45 15.11
C ASP A 463 13.55 7.06 16.34
N PHE A 464 13.78 8.01 17.24
CA PHE A 464 14.46 7.76 18.51
C PHE A 464 13.76 6.66 19.31
N ILE A 465 12.43 6.71 19.44
CA ILE A 465 11.65 5.74 20.19
C ILE A 465 11.69 4.37 19.52
N ARG A 466 11.62 4.30 18.19
CA ARG A 466 11.74 3.02 17.46
C ARG A 466 13.11 2.38 17.67
N LYS A 467 14.18 3.18 17.61
CA LYS A 467 15.55 2.71 17.87
C LYS A 467 15.72 2.23 19.30
N LEU A 468 15.15 2.96 20.25
CA LEU A 468 15.15 2.58 21.67
C LEU A 468 14.44 1.24 21.87
N HIS A 469 13.26 1.04 21.26
CA HIS A 469 12.56 -0.24 21.27
C HIS A 469 13.42 -1.37 20.68
N GLY A 470 14.01 -1.16 19.49
CA GLY A 470 14.86 -2.17 18.85
C GLY A 470 16.04 -2.60 19.72
N LYS A 471 16.74 -1.64 20.34
CA LYS A 471 17.87 -1.90 21.26
C LYS A 471 17.43 -2.77 22.45
N HIS A 472 16.41 -2.33 23.18
CA HIS A 472 16.00 -3.01 24.41
C HIS A 472 15.26 -4.33 24.17
N THR A 473 14.56 -4.48 23.04
CA THR A 473 13.97 -5.77 22.65
C THR A 473 15.04 -6.79 22.29
N GLN A 474 16.14 -6.38 21.65
CA GLN A 474 17.25 -7.28 21.35
C GLN A 474 18.03 -7.69 22.60
N GLU A 475 18.18 -6.78 23.56
CA GLU A 475 18.91 -7.00 24.82
C GLU A 475 18.03 -7.60 25.94
N GLU A 476 16.73 -7.77 25.70
CA GLU A 476 15.73 -8.20 26.70
C GLU A 476 15.70 -7.32 27.97
N THR A 477 15.89 -6.00 27.81
CA THR A 477 15.93 -5.03 28.90
C THR A 477 14.77 -4.02 28.85
N ARG A 478 14.66 -3.17 29.87
CA ARG A 478 13.73 -2.02 29.92
C ARG A 478 14.51 -0.71 29.76
N PRO A 479 13.90 0.35 29.18
CA PRO A 479 14.51 1.67 29.14
C PRO A 479 14.87 2.18 30.53
N SER A 480 16.05 2.78 30.66
CA SER A 480 16.44 3.52 31.86
C SER A 480 15.72 4.86 31.95
N LEU A 481 15.82 5.56 33.08
CA LEU A 481 15.27 6.90 33.20
C LEU A 481 15.88 7.87 32.17
N ASP A 482 17.19 7.79 31.92
CA ASP A 482 17.88 8.66 30.96
C ASP A 482 17.34 8.43 29.55
N ASP A 483 17.16 7.16 29.15
CA ASP A 483 16.53 6.80 27.88
C ASP A 483 15.13 7.40 27.73
N LEU A 484 14.32 7.36 28.81
CA LEU A 484 12.97 7.90 28.83
C LEU A 484 12.93 9.44 28.79
N VAL A 485 13.88 10.10 29.43
CA VAL A 485 14.03 11.56 29.41
C VAL A 485 14.46 12.03 28.03
N GLU A 486 15.39 11.34 27.38
CA GLU A 486 15.77 11.62 25.99
C GLU A 486 14.60 11.36 25.03
N ALA A 487 13.86 10.27 25.22
CA ALA A 487 12.65 10.00 24.43
C ALA A 487 11.62 11.10 24.61
N LEU A 488 11.39 11.58 25.84
CA LEU A 488 10.46 12.67 26.12
C LEU A 488 10.91 13.97 25.44
N GLY A 489 12.20 14.29 25.48
CA GLY A 489 12.78 15.41 24.75
C GLY A 489 12.58 15.29 23.24
N SER A 490 12.83 14.11 22.67
CA SER A 490 12.64 13.86 21.23
C SER A 490 11.18 13.98 20.79
N VAL A 491 10.22 13.59 21.63
CA VAL A 491 8.80 13.78 21.33
C VAL A 491 8.43 15.26 21.48
N ALA A 492 9.03 15.94 22.45
CA ALA A 492 8.70 17.32 22.76
C ALA A 492 9.02 18.29 21.61
N THR A 493 10.12 18.06 20.89
CA THR A 493 10.49 18.87 19.71
C THR A 493 9.51 18.77 18.55
N MET A 494 8.62 17.78 18.53
CA MET A 494 7.58 17.67 17.51
C MET A 494 6.46 18.68 17.73
N TYR A 495 6.30 19.23 18.94
CA TYR A 495 5.25 20.16 19.32
C TYR A 495 5.78 21.60 19.39
N SER A 496 4.95 22.58 19.03
CA SER A 496 5.26 24.00 19.25
C SER A 496 5.02 24.42 20.70
N LYS A 497 4.16 23.69 21.41
CA LYS A 497 3.80 23.87 22.81
C LYS A 497 3.33 22.55 23.43
N ILE A 498 3.66 22.33 24.69
CA ILE A 498 3.16 21.22 25.50
C ILE A 498 2.48 21.77 26.75
N VAL A 499 1.37 21.14 27.12
CA VAL A 499 0.67 21.37 28.37
C VAL A 499 0.74 20.09 29.21
N VAL A 500 1.30 20.19 30.41
CA VAL A 500 1.38 19.09 31.38
C VAL A 500 0.52 19.41 32.59
N VAL A 501 -0.39 18.51 32.95
CA VAL A 501 -1.25 18.63 34.14
C VAL A 501 -0.84 17.56 35.16
N ILE A 502 -0.46 17.96 36.36
CA ILE A 502 -0.09 17.04 37.45
C ILE A 502 -1.04 17.24 38.62
N ASP A 503 -1.94 16.29 38.84
CA ASP A 503 -2.87 16.32 39.96
C ASP A 503 -2.26 15.69 41.21
N ALA A 504 -2.57 16.28 42.38
CA ALA A 504 -2.22 15.79 43.71
C ALA A 504 -0.71 15.51 43.86
N LEU A 505 0.13 16.47 43.47
CA LEU A 505 1.59 16.34 43.51
C LEU A 505 2.14 15.96 44.89
N ASP A 506 1.42 16.28 45.98
CA ASP A 506 1.72 15.83 47.34
C ASP A 506 1.61 14.32 47.56
N GLU A 507 0.87 13.61 46.70
CA GLU A 507 0.71 12.16 46.74
C GLU A 507 1.76 11.40 45.90
N CYS A 508 2.60 12.12 45.15
CA CYS A 508 3.81 11.57 44.53
C CYS A 508 4.82 11.21 45.63
N THR A 509 5.41 10.01 45.57
CA THR A 509 6.30 9.45 46.61
C THR A 509 7.36 10.45 47.10
N ALA A 510 7.42 10.64 48.44
CA ALA A 510 8.40 11.50 49.10
C ALA A 510 9.74 10.81 49.36
N SER A 511 9.79 9.47 49.35
CA SER A 511 11.03 8.72 49.37
C SER A 511 11.72 8.87 48.00
N ASP A 512 12.94 9.42 48.00
CA ASP A 512 13.85 9.50 46.85
C ASP A 512 13.74 10.72 45.90
N ARG A 513 13.19 11.85 46.38
CA ARG A 513 13.10 13.12 45.62
C ARG A 513 12.39 13.00 44.26
N ALA A 514 11.59 11.95 44.05
CA ALA A 514 10.91 11.67 42.79
C ALA A 514 10.06 12.85 42.29
N ARG A 515 9.34 13.51 43.20
CA ARG A 515 8.58 14.74 42.93
C ARG A 515 9.44 15.85 42.30
N SER A 516 10.55 16.21 42.96
CA SER A 516 11.43 17.28 42.50
C SER A 516 12.11 16.91 41.18
N ARG A 517 12.46 15.62 40.98
CA ARG A 517 13.00 15.10 39.72
C ARG A 517 11.99 15.20 38.58
N LEU A 518 10.75 14.75 38.79
CA LEU A 518 9.66 14.87 37.81
C LEU A 518 9.47 16.31 37.36
N LEU A 519 9.34 17.24 38.31
CA LEU A 519 9.21 18.66 37.99
C LEU A 519 10.42 19.19 37.23
N SER A 520 11.64 18.80 37.64
CA SER A 520 12.87 19.19 36.95
C SER A 520 12.88 18.72 35.50
N HIS A 521 12.53 17.46 35.23
CA HIS A 521 12.47 16.93 33.86
C HIS A 521 11.38 17.62 33.02
N VAL A 522 10.19 17.85 33.58
CA VAL A 522 9.09 18.56 32.88
C VAL A 522 9.45 20.01 32.59
N VAL A 523 10.10 20.72 33.52
CA VAL A 523 10.55 22.10 33.32
C VAL A 523 11.72 22.15 32.34
N ASN A 524 12.63 21.18 32.35
CA ASN A 524 13.76 21.10 31.42
C ASN A 524 13.33 20.94 29.96
N LEU A 525 12.14 20.41 29.69
CA LEU A 525 11.56 20.39 28.34
C LEU A 525 11.39 21.80 27.74
N ARG A 526 11.38 22.86 28.56
CA ARG A 526 11.39 24.26 28.10
C ARG A 526 12.61 24.64 27.26
N THR A 527 13.68 23.85 27.34
CA THR A 527 14.86 23.99 26.47
C THR A 527 14.59 23.53 25.03
N ALA A 528 13.59 22.65 24.83
CA ALA A 528 13.24 22.07 23.53
C ALA A 528 11.96 22.68 22.93
N THR A 529 10.93 22.94 23.75
CA THR A 529 9.64 23.49 23.29
C THR A 529 8.97 24.33 24.39
N ALA A 530 7.92 25.09 24.07
CA ALA A 530 7.19 25.83 25.09
C ALA A 530 6.42 24.87 26.02
N VAL A 531 6.56 24.97 27.35
CA VAL A 531 5.87 24.07 28.31
C VAL A 531 5.08 24.84 29.34
N ASN A 532 3.76 24.62 29.33
CA ASN A 532 2.86 25.08 30.38
C ASN A 532 2.55 23.97 31.36
N LEU A 533 2.78 24.23 32.64
CA LEU A 533 2.59 23.26 33.72
C LEU A 533 1.42 23.70 34.61
N PHE A 534 0.44 22.82 34.81
CA PHE A 534 -0.59 22.95 35.84
C PHE A 534 -0.32 21.92 36.92
N ALA A 535 -0.32 22.32 38.18
CA ALA A 535 -0.12 21.38 39.29
C ALA A 535 -1.07 21.68 40.46
N THR A 536 -1.64 20.63 41.06
CA THR A 536 -2.38 20.74 42.32
C THR A 536 -1.62 20.07 43.45
N SER A 537 -1.80 20.54 44.69
CA SER A 537 -1.17 19.98 45.88
C SER A 537 -1.90 20.38 47.16
N ARG A 538 -1.60 19.75 48.29
CA ARG A 538 -1.83 20.36 49.62
C ARG A 538 -0.86 21.53 49.87
N HIS A 539 -1.17 22.35 50.87
CA HIS A 539 -0.26 23.36 51.42
C HIS A 539 0.90 22.68 52.16
N ILE A 540 1.95 22.34 51.41
CA ILE A 540 3.19 21.77 51.93
C ILE A 540 4.32 22.76 51.62
N PRO A 541 5.01 23.34 52.62
CA PRO A 541 6.01 24.39 52.41
C PRO A 541 7.09 24.01 51.38
N ASP A 542 7.54 22.76 51.40
CA ASP A 542 8.55 22.28 50.46
C ASP A 542 8.07 22.25 49.01
N ILE A 543 6.79 21.94 48.77
CA ILE A 543 6.17 21.98 47.44
C ILE A 543 5.96 23.43 47.01
N GLU A 544 5.38 24.26 47.88
CA GLU A 544 5.12 25.66 47.53
C GLU A 544 6.41 26.42 47.16
N ARG A 545 7.53 26.05 47.80
CA ARG A 545 8.86 26.60 47.47
C ARG A 545 9.31 26.25 46.04
N GLU A 546 8.98 25.06 45.53
CA GLU A 546 9.27 24.66 44.14
C GLU A 546 8.47 25.50 43.12
N PHE A 547 7.33 26.07 43.52
CA PHE A 547 6.47 26.90 42.69
C PHE A 547 6.60 28.42 42.96
N LYS A 548 7.60 28.86 43.72
CA LYS A 548 7.80 30.28 44.04
C LYS A 548 7.91 31.12 42.75
N GLY A 549 7.06 32.14 42.63
CA GLY A 549 7.01 33.03 41.45
C GLY A 549 6.11 32.53 40.30
N SER A 550 5.45 31.38 40.45
CA SER A 550 4.42 30.90 39.52
C SER A 550 3.08 31.60 39.75
N LEU A 551 2.18 31.52 38.77
CA LEU A 551 0.77 31.89 38.99
C LEU A 551 0.18 30.96 40.04
N LYS A 552 -0.60 31.48 40.98
CA LYS A 552 -1.18 30.72 42.09
C LYS A 552 -2.67 30.94 42.16
N ARG A 553 -3.47 29.87 42.23
CA ARG A 553 -4.92 29.94 42.45
C ARG A 553 -5.36 28.88 43.44
N GLU A 554 -5.77 29.29 44.63
CA GLU A 554 -6.16 28.35 45.67
C GLU A 554 -7.45 27.59 45.31
N VAL A 555 -7.46 26.29 45.60
CA VAL A 555 -8.61 25.40 45.42
C VAL A 555 -9.42 25.41 46.70
N LEU A 556 -10.53 26.13 46.66
CA LEU A 556 -11.48 26.28 47.76
C LEU A 556 -12.84 25.67 47.38
N ALA A 557 -13.58 25.24 48.38
CA ALA A 557 -14.97 24.84 48.19
C ALA A 557 -15.83 26.11 47.95
N HIS A 558 -16.10 26.42 46.69
CA HIS A 558 -16.87 27.62 46.34
C HIS A 558 -18.35 27.41 46.66
N GLU A 559 -18.98 28.43 47.26
CA GLU A 559 -20.37 28.34 47.73
C GLU A 559 -21.34 27.95 46.63
N GLU A 560 -21.23 28.57 45.45
CA GLU A 560 -22.05 28.24 44.28
C GLU A 560 -21.89 26.79 43.81
N ASP A 561 -20.65 26.27 43.83
CA ASP A 561 -20.36 24.89 43.44
C ASP A 561 -20.93 23.89 44.46
N MET A 562 -20.79 24.20 45.76
CA MET A 562 -21.39 23.41 46.84
C MET A 562 -22.91 23.42 46.74
N HIS A 563 -23.52 24.58 46.52
CA HIS A 563 -24.97 24.70 46.38
C HIS A 563 -25.46 23.90 45.16
N ARG A 564 -24.79 24.00 44.01
CA ARG A 564 -25.11 23.25 42.79
C ARG A 564 -24.98 21.73 43.01
N TYR A 565 -23.92 21.30 43.69
CA TYR A 565 -23.74 19.90 44.09
C TYR A 565 -24.88 19.43 44.99
N LEU A 566 -25.18 20.17 46.05
CA LEU A 566 -26.22 19.82 47.01
C LEU A 566 -27.59 19.76 46.33
N VAL A 567 -28.00 20.78 45.57
CA VAL A 567 -29.27 20.78 44.82
C VAL A 567 -29.42 19.54 43.94
N ALA A 568 -28.37 19.16 43.21
CA ALA A 568 -28.41 17.99 42.33
C ALA A 568 -28.51 16.66 43.06
N HIS A 569 -27.99 16.59 44.30
CA HIS A 569 -27.94 15.37 45.10
C HIS A 569 -29.07 15.26 46.14
N MET A 570 -29.78 16.36 46.43
CA MET A 570 -30.91 16.39 47.38
C MET A 570 -32.10 15.53 46.96
N LYS A 571 -32.19 15.15 45.68
CA LYS A 571 -33.19 14.21 45.16
C LYS A 571 -32.94 12.74 45.55
N TYR A 572 -31.78 12.44 46.11
CA TYR A 572 -31.41 11.09 46.58
C TYR A 572 -31.48 10.96 48.10
N LEU A 573 -31.91 12.02 48.80
CA LEU A 573 -32.16 11.95 50.24
C LEU A 573 -33.44 11.16 50.52
N PRO A 574 -33.51 10.43 51.65
CA PRO A 574 -34.71 9.71 52.07
C PRO A 574 -35.96 10.61 52.10
N ASP A 575 -37.11 10.04 51.74
CA ASP A 575 -38.37 10.77 51.57
C ASP A 575 -38.81 11.54 52.83
N PHE A 576 -38.48 11.05 54.03
CA PHE A 576 -38.80 11.74 55.30
C PHE A 576 -38.13 13.13 55.43
N LEU A 577 -37.04 13.39 54.71
CA LEU A 577 -36.38 14.70 54.63
C LEU A 577 -37.03 15.63 53.58
N THR A 578 -37.88 15.08 52.70
CA THR A 578 -38.64 15.85 51.71
C THR A 578 -39.99 16.34 52.23
N GLU A 579 -40.54 15.69 53.26
CA GLU A 579 -41.86 15.98 53.84
C GLU A 579 -41.86 17.14 54.85
N GLN A 580 -40.70 17.57 55.35
CA GLN A 580 -40.57 18.72 56.25
C GLN A 580 -40.25 20.02 55.48
N ASN A 581 -41.17 20.99 55.55
CA ASN A 581 -40.97 22.32 54.97
C ASN A 581 -39.74 23.02 55.60
N GLY A 582 -38.80 23.46 54.76
CA GLY A 582 -37.62 24.24 55.18
C GLY A 582 -36.36 23.42 55.48
N LEU A 583 -36.48 22.15 55.86
CA LEU A 583 -35.34 21.32 56.29
C LEU A 583 -34.27 21.14 55.20
N LYS A 584 -34.69 21.03 53.93
CA LYS A 584 -33.74 20.95 52.79
C LYS A 584 -32.88 22.20 52.66
N GLU A 585 -33.45 23.38 52.88
CA GLU A 585 -32.72 24.64 52.79
C GLU A 585 -31.83 24.83 54.03
N ASP A 586 -32.26 24.37 55.19
CA ASP A 586 -31.44 24.35 56.41
C ASP A 586 -30.23 23.41 56.25
N ILE A 587 -30.41 22.19 55.74
CA ILE A 587 -29.30 21.25 55.48
C ILE A 587 -28.30 21.86 54.49
N LYS A 588 -28.78 22.46 53.39
CA LYS A 588 -27.89 23.11 52.42
C LYS A 588 -27.08 24.23 53.07
N ARG A 589 -27.75 25.11 53.82
CA ARG A 589 -27.11 26.26 54.50
C ARG A 589 -26.08 25.79 55.53
N GLU A 590 -26.42 24.82 56.37
CA GLU A 590 -25.51 24.30 57.40
C GLU A 590 -24.31 23.56 56.80
N ILE A 591 -24.48 22.78 55.73
CA ILE A 591 -23.34 22.12 55.05
C ILE A 591 -22.41 23.16 54.42
N VAL A 592 -22.95 24.18 53.75
CA VAL A 592 -22.16 25.28 53.17
C VAL A 592 -21.40 26.04 54.26
N HIS A 593 -22.08 26.40 55.35
CA HIS A 593 -21.49 27.11 56.48
C HIS A 593 -20.40 26.28 57.18
N ALA A 594 -20.65 24.99 57.43
CA ALA A 594 -19.67 24.07 58.01
C ALA A 594 -18.45 23.85 57.11
N ALA A 595 -18.64 23.79 55.79
CA ALA A 595 -17.54 23.66 54.84
C ALA A 595 -16.66 24.93 54.75
N GLN A 596 -17.23 26.11 55.05
CA GLN A 596 -16.49 27.38 55.12
C GLN A 596 -15.76 27.56 56.47
N GLY A 597 -16.35 27.12 57.60
CA GLY A 597 -15.82 27.30 58.95
C GLY A 597 -14.65 26.40 59.36
N ILE A 598 -14.22 25.46 58.51
CA ILE A 598 -13.04 24.59 58.77
C ILE A 598 -11.71 25.31 58.43
N GLY A 599 -11.74 26.48 57.80
CA GLY A 599 -10.57 27.23 57.34
C GLY A 599 -10.02 28.32 58.29
N GLU A 600 -10.77 28.76 59.31
CA GLU A 600 -10.36 29.84 60.21
C GLU A 600 -10.30 29.38 61.67
N PHE A 601 -9.17 28.78 62.07
CA PHE A 601 -8.78 28.72 63.48
C PHE A 601 -7.42 29.41 63.64
N HIS A 602 -7.45 30.71 63.91
CA HIS A 602 -6.30 31.48 64.38
C HIS A 602 -6.34 31.54 65.92
N PRO A 603 -5.33 31.05 66.67
CA PRO A 603 -5.26 31.20 68.11
C PRO A 603 -4.41 32.42 68.48
N ARG A 604 -5.04 33.56 68.78
CA ARG A 604 -4.48 34.76 69.47
C ARG A 604 -5.66 35.59 69.98
N GLU A 605 -5.76 36.15 71.18
CA GLU A 605 -4.89 36.35 72.34
C GLU A 605 -5.86 36.63 73.50
N ALA A 606 -5.78 35.87 74.59
CA ALA A 606 -6.38 36.27 75.87
C ALA A 606 -5.25 36.83 76.72
N GLN A 607 -5.04 38.13 76.66
CA GLN A 607 -4.33 38.87 77.70
C GLN A 607 -4.77 40.34 77.73
N ASP A 608 -5.11 40.73 78.96
CA ASP A 608 -5.11 42.06 79.54
C ASP A 608 -6.24 43.05 79.22
N SER A 609 -7.24 43.01 80.11
CA SER A 609 -7.75 44.23 80.72
C SER A 609 -7.66 44.11 82.25
N ASN A 610 -6.65 44.78 82.83
CA ASN A 610 -6.64 45.24 84.22
C ASN A 610 -7.53 46.50 84.32
N VAL A 611 -8.61 46.44 85.11
CA VAL A 611 -8.96 47.32 86.27
C VAL A 611 -10.06 46.60 87.05
#